data_AF-A0A838NVM9-F1
#
_entry.id   AF-A0A838NVM9-F1
#
_cell.length_a   1.000
_cell.length_b   1.000
_cell.length_c   1.000
_cell.angle_alpha   90.00
_cell.angle_beta   90.00
_cell.angle_gamma   90.00
#
_symmetry.space_group_name_H-M   'P 1'
#
loop_
_entity.id
_entity.type
_entity.pdbx_description
1 polymer ?
#
loop_
_entity_poly.entity_id
_entity_poly.type
_entity_poly.pdbx_seq_one_letter_code
_entity_poly.pdbx_strand_id
1 'polypeptide(L)'
;MNTMTVLAMVSLVAAAALFIALAIFLHHIVGELERIGGVKKAGYGLPASFLSKIRLGVRAIEVQTGHLAPQVIALNGGLTAIRDGLGAIDGNLDGVIAAVSAQEVR
;
A
#
# COMPACT_ATOMS: atom_id res chain seq x y z
N MET A 1 31.00 -55.51 25.41
CA MET A 1 30.74 -54.06 25.56
C MET A 1 29.65 -53.91 26.60
N ASN A 2 29.83 -53.05 27.60
CA ASN A 2 28.93 -52.98 28.75
C ASN A 2 27.69 -52.15 28.37
N THR A 3 26.54 -52.41 28.97
CA THR A 3 25.28 -51.69 28.68
C THR A 3 25.43 -50.17 28.78
N MET A 4 26.19 -49.70 29.75
CA MET A 4 26.50 -48.26 29.92
C MET A 4 27.28 -47.68 28.74
N THR A 5 28.24 -48.41 28.17
CA THR A 5 29.01 -47.90 27.03
C THR A 5 28.19 -47.92 25.74
N VAL A 6 27.27 -48.88 25.59
CA VAL A 6 26.31 -48.90 24.48
C VAL A 6 25.37 -47.69 24.56
N LEU A 7 24.77 -47.43 25.72
CA LEU A 7 23.90 -46.26 25.92
C LEU A 7 24.64 -44.94 25.65
N ALA A 8 25.86 -44.79 26.16
CA ALA A 8 26.67 -43.58 25.94
C ALA A 8 26.95 -43.35 24.45
N MET A 9 27.29 -44.39 23.69
CA MET A 9 27.51 -44.29 22.25
C MET A 9 26.24 -43.92 21.49
N VAL A 10 25.10 -44.51 21.84
CA VAL A 10 23.80 -44.18 21.24
C VAL A 10 23.41 -42.73 21.53
N SER A 11 23.58 -42.27 22.77
CA SER A 11 23.31 -40.88 23.14
C SER A 11 24.20 -39.89 22.40
N LEU A 12 25.49 -40.22 22.22
CA LEU A 12 26.43 -39.39 21.45
C LEU A 12 26.00 -39.26 19.99
N VAL A 13 25.64 -40.38 19.34
CA VAL A 13 25.17 -40.40 17.96
C VAL A 13 23.85 -39.63 17.81
N ALA A 14 22.91 -39.81 18.75
CA ALA A 14 21.64 -39.10 18.76
C ALA A 14 21.84 -37.58 18.92
N ALA A 15 22.74 -37.16 19.82
CA ALA A 15 23.08 -35.74 19.98
C ALA A 15 23.70 -35.17 18.70
N ALA A 16 24.65 -35.87 18.08
CA ALA A 16 25.26 -35.44 16.82
C ALA A 16 24.20 -35.31 15.70
N ALA A 17 23.29 -36.28 15.58
CA ALA A 17 22.20 -36.23 14.60
C ALA A 17 21.28 -35.03 14.83
N LEU A 18 20.96 -34.69 16.08
CA LEU A 18 20.16 -33.53 16.43
C LEU A 18 20.84 -32.23 15.98
N PHE A 19 22.14 -32.06 16.24
CA PHE A 19 22.89 -30.87 15.81
C PHE A 19 22.96 -30.75 14.28
N ILE A 20 23.15 -31.87 13.57
CA ILE A 20 23.13 -31.88 12.10
C ILE A 20 21.76 -31.47 11.58
N ALA A 21 20.68 -32.04 12.13
CA ALA A 21 19.32 -31.66 11.74
C ALA A 21 19.07 -30.17 11.99
N LEU A 22 19.47 -29.66 13.16
CA LEU A 22 19.35 -28.23 13.49
C LEU A 22 20.12 -27.34 12.50
N ALA A 23 21.35 -27.72 12.13
CA ALA A 23 22.15 -26.98 11.16
C ALA A 23 21.48 -26.94 9.78
N ILE A 24 20.92 -28.07 9.31
CA ILE A 24 20.17 -28.16 8.06
C ILE A 24 18.95 -27.22 8.11
N PHE A 25 18.13 -27.30 9.16
CA PHE A 25 16.96 -26.44 9.30
C PHE A 25 17.33 -24.95 9.32
N LEU A 26 18.36 -24.56 10.07
CA LEU A 26 18.82 -23.18 10.09
C LEU A 26 19.28 -22.70 8.71
N HIS A 27 20.00 -23.54 7.96
CA HIS A 27 20.41 -23.21 6.60
C HIS A 27 19.22 -22.99 5.67
N HIS A 28 18.21 -23.86 5.74
CA HIS A 28 16.97 -23.71 4.98
C HIS A 28 16.20 -22.44 5.35
N ILE A 29 16.07 -22.15 6.64
CA ILE A 29 15.39 -20.94 7.14
C ILE A 29 16.11 -19.69 6.62
N VAL A 30 17.45 -19.65 6.70
CA VAL A 30 18.22 -18.52 6.18
C VAL A 30 18.02 -18.37 4.67
N GLY A 31 18.06 -19.46 3.91
CA GLY A 31 17.82 -19.42 2.46
C GLY A 31 16.43 -18.87 2.10
N GLU A 32 15.39 -19.28 2.82
CA GLU A 32 14.03 -18.76 2.57
C GLU A 32 13.90 -17.29 3.00
N LEU A 33 14.50 -16.91 4.14
CA LEU A 33 14.57 -15.52 4.58
C LEU A 33 15.32 -14.62 3.59
N GLU A 34 16.38 -15.11 2.95
CA GLU A 34 17.07 -14.39 1.87
C GLU A 34 16.19 -14.25 0.62
N ARG A 35 15.40 -15.29 0.29
CA ARG A 35 14.46 -15.27 -0.82
C ARG A 35 13.35 -14.23 -0.61
N ILE A 36 12.79 -14.18 0.61
CA ILE A 36 11.78 -13.20 1.03
C ILE A 36 12.40 -11.81 1.24
N GLY A 37 13.64 -11.75 1.69
CA GLY A 37 14.39 -10.52 1.96
C GLY A 37 14.84 -9.76 0.71
N GLY A 38 14.56 -10.30 -0.48
CA GLY A 38 14.99 -9.74 -1.76
C GLY A 38 16.43 -10.14 -2.11
N VAL A 39 16.71 -10.23 -3.41
CA VAL A 39 17.99 -10.73 -3.94
C VAL A 39 19.17 -9.95 -3.35
N LYS A 40 20.02 -10.62 -2.57
CA LYS A 40 21.35 -10.09 -2.21
C LYS A 40 22.12 -9.87 -3.52
N LYS A 41 22.33 -8.62 -3.93
CA LYS A 41 23.42 -8.35 -4.88
C LYS A 41 24.73 -8.57 -4.13
N ALA A 42 25.54 -9.49 -4.60
CA ALA A 42 26.90 -9.70 -4.11
C ALA A 42 27.74 -8.44 -4.45
N GLY A 43 27.80 -7.51 -3.50
CA GLY A 43 28.51 -6.23 -3.62
C GLY A 43 27.96 -5.22 -2.62
N TYR A 44 28.79 -4.26 -2.21
CA TYR A 44 28.42 -3.13 -1.33
C TYR A 44 27.18 -2.38 -1.86
N GLY A 45 25.98 -2.84 -1.51
CA GLY A 45 24.73 -2.28 -2.00
C GLY A 45 23.57 -2.74 -1.13
N LEU A 46 22.71 -1.79 -0.72
CA LEU A 46 21.59 -2.04 0.17
C LEU A 46 20.72 -3.20 -0.36
N PRO A 47 20.32 -4.17 0.49
CA PRO A 47 19.43 -5.25 0.09
C PRO A 47 18.09 -4.65 -0.39
N ALA A 48 17.70 -4.95 -1.62
CA ALA A 48 16.43 -4.50 -2.19
C ALA A 48 15.28 -5.37 -1.66
N SER A 49 14.95 -5.24 -0.38
CA SER A 49 13.86 -6.01 0.23
C SER A 49 12.52 -5.68 -0.42
N PHE A 50 11.65 -6.67 -0.60
CA PHE A 50 10.31 -6.41 -1.13
C PHE A 50 9.55 -5.38 -0.28
N LEU A 51 9.78 -5.36 1.03
CA LEU A 51 9.21 -4.36 1.93
C LEU A 51 9.74 -2.95 1.64
N SER A 52 11.02 -2.79 1.30
CA SER A 52 11.57 -1.49 0.87
C SER A 52 10.96 -1.01 -0.46
N LYS A 53 10.73 -1.92 -1.42
CA LYS A 53 10.02 -1.61 -2.67
C LYS A 53 8.57 -1.20 -2.41
N ILE A 54 7.85 -1.95 -1.56
CA ILE A 54 6.47 -1.62 -1.16
C ILE A 54 6.43 -0.24 -0.50
N ARG A 55 7.34 0.06 0.43
CA ARG A 55 7.42 1.38 1.07
C ARG A 55 7.65 2.51 0.07
N LEU A 56 8.54 2.32 -0.90
CA LEU A 56 8.77 3.30 -1.98
C LEU A 56 7.51 3.49 -2.83
N GLY A 57 6.84 2.40 -3.20
CA GLY A 57 5.58 2.44 -3.96
C GLY A 57 4.46 3.16 -3.20
N VAL A 58 4.26 2.85 -1.92
CA VAL A 58 3.26 3.50 -1.07
C VAL A 58 3.55 5.00 -0.92
N ARG A 59 4.82 5.38 -0.72
CA ARG A 59 5.21 6.81 -0.69
C ARG A 59 4.93 7.52 -2.01
N ALA A 60 5.17 6.88 -3.15
CA ALA A 60 4.86 7.48 -4.45
C ALA A 60 3.35 7.71 -4.61
N ILE A 61 2.52 6.74 -4.19
CA ILE A 61 1.05 6.87 -4.16
C ILE A 61 0.65 8.03 -3.24
N GLU A 62 1.21 8.11 -2.03
CA GLU A 62 0.92 9.20 -1.08
C GLU A 62 1.24 10.59 -1.67
N VAL A 63 2.40 10.75 -2.32
CA VAL A 63 2.79 12.01 -2.96
C VAL A 63 1.85 12.37 -4.11
N GLN A 64 1.50 11.41 -4.96
CA GLN A 64 0.59 11.62 -6.09
C GLN A 64 -0.87 11.84 -5.66
N THR A 65 -1.29 11.26 -4.53
CA THR A 65 -2.69 11.39 -4.06
C THR A 65 -2.87 12.52 -3.07
N GLY A 66 -1.80 13.03 -2.45
CA GLY A 66 -1.86 14.09 -1.45
C GLY A 66 -2.46 15.40 -1.98
N HIS A 67 -2.37 15.66 -3.28
CA HIS A 67 -2.96 16.84 -3.91
C HIS A 67 -4.43 16.68 -4.32
N LEU A 68 -5.02 15.47 -4.21
CA LEU A 68 -6.40 15.24 -4.62
C LEU A 68 -7.40 15.98 -3.74
N ALA A 69 -7.18 15.98 -2.42
CA ALA A 69 -8.08 16.65 -1.47
C ALA A 69 -8.31 18.15 -1.79
N PRO A 70 -7.27 18.99 -1.94
CA PRO A 70 -7.48 20.40 -2.28
C PRO A 70 -8.09 20.59 -3.69
N GLN A 71 -7.76 19.72 -4.65
CA GLN A 71 -8.34 19.78 -5.99
C GLN A 71 -9.83 19.47 -5.99
N VAL A 72 -10.27 18.48 -5.22
CA VAL A 72 -11.69 18.13 -5.05
C VAL A 72 -12.45 19.27 -4.37
N ILE A 73 -11.86 19.91 -3.36
CA ILE A 73 -12.47 21.07 -2.69
C ILE A 73 -12.64 22.23 -3.69
N ALA A 74 -11.60 22.54 -4.46
CA ALA A 74 -11.64 23.62 -5.46
C ALA A 74 -12.68 23.33 -6.55
N LEU A 75 -12.73 22.09 -7.05
CA LEU A 75 -13.72 21.66 -8.04
C LEU A 75 -15.15 21.81 -7.51
N ASN A 76 -15.42 21.31 -6.31
CA ASN A 76 -16.75 21.40 -5.70
C ASN A 76 -17.15 22.87 -5.45
N GLY A 77 -16.21 23.73 -5.04
CA GLY A 77 -16.44 25.16 -4.93
C GLY A 77 -16.84 25.80 -6.26
N GLY A 78 -16.12 25.49 -7.34
CA GLY A 78 -16.45 25.97 -8.69
C GLY A 78 -17.81 25.47 -9.18
N LEU A 79 -18.12 24.19 -8.99
CA LEU A 79 -19.42 23.61 -9.36
C LEU A 79 -20.58 24.23 -8.56
N THR A 80 -20.36 24.54 -7.28
CA THR A 80 -21.34 25.24 -6.45
C THR A 80 -21.62 26.63 -6.99
N ALA A 81 -20.58 27.40 -7.33
CA ALA A 81 -20.72 28.73 -7.91
C ALA A 81 -21.45 28.70 -9.27
N ILE A 82 -21.15 27.70 -10.11
CA ILE A 82 -21.85 27.51 -11.40
C ILE A 82 -23.33 27.21 -11.17
N ARG A 83 -23.66 26.30 -10.25
CA ARG A 83 -25.05 25.97 -9.90
C ARG A 83 -25.80 27.22 -9.44
N ASP A 84 -25.21 28.01 -8.57
CA ASP A 84 -25.86 29.19 -8.00
C ASP A 84 -26.07 30.27 -9.08
N GLY A 85 -25.08 30.46 -9.97
CA GLY A 85 -25.21 31.35 -11.13
C GLY A 85 -26.29 30.91 -12.11
N LEU A 86 -26.40 29.61 -12.39
CA LEU A 86 -27.46 29.06 -13.24
C LEU A 86 -28.85 29.27 -12.62
N GLY A 87 -29.00 29.08 -11.30
CA GLY A 87 -30.26 29.37 -10.61
C GLY A 87 -30.65 30.84 -10.67
N ALA A 88 -29.68 31.75 -10.61
CA ALA A 88 -29.95 33.19 -10.77
C ALA A 88 -30.39 33.54 -12.21
N ILE A 89 -29.81 32.89 -13.22
CA ILE A 89 -30.22 33.06 -14.62
C ILE A 89 -31.65 32.57 -14.82
N ASP A 90 -31.99 31.39 -14.29
CA ASP A 90 -33.32 30.78 -14.37
C ASP A 90 -34.39 31.71 -13.76
N GLY A 91 -34.15 32.21 -12.54
CA GLY A 91 -35.06 33.15 -11.89
C GLY A 91 -35.23 34.48 -12.65
N ASN A 92 -34.16 34.97 -13.30
CA ASN A 92 -34.27 36.15 -14.16
C ASN A 92 -35.11 35.85 -15.42
N LEU A 93 -34.94 34.67 -16.03
CA LEU A 93 -35.73 34.26 -17.20
C LEU A 93 -37.22 34.17 -16.85
N ASP A 94 -37.56 33.56 -15.72
CA ASP A 94 -38.94 33.50 -15.21
C ASP A 94 -39.54 34.90 -15.04
N GLY A 95 -38.76 35.83 -14.48
CA GLY A 95 -39.18 37.23 -14.32
C GLY A 95 -39.42 37.94 -15.66
N VAL A 96 -38.56 37.71 -16.65
CA VAL A 96 -38.71 38.27 -18.00
C VAL A 96 -39.95 37.69 -18.68
N ILE A 97 -40.17 36.38 -18.59
CA ILE A 97 -41.37 35.72 -19.15
C ILE A 97 -42.63 36.31 -18.53
N ALA A 98 -42.69 36.43 -17.20
CA ALA A 98 -43.84 37.01 -16.51
C ALA A 98 -44.11 38.46 -16.93
N ALA A 99 -43.06 39.28 -17.12
CA ALA A 99 -43.20 40.65 -17.56
C ALA A 99 -43.71 40.76 -19.01
N VAL A 100 -43.22 39.91 -19.91
CA VAL A 100 -43.67 39.85 -21.31
C VAL A 100 -45.14 39.39 -21.38
N SER A 101 -45.51 38.33 -20.65
CA SER A 101 -46.91 37.87 -20.60
C SER A 101 -47.86 38.92 -20.03
N ALA A 102 -47.41 39.73 -19.06
CA ALA A 102 -48.21 40.83 -18.53
C ALA A 102 -48.41 41.98 -19.53
N GLN A 103 -47.50 42.16 -20.50
CA GLN A 103 -47.65 43.13 -21.58
C GLN A 103 -48.60 42.66 -22.68
N GLU A 104 -48.63 41.37 -23.03
CA GLU A 104 -49.55 40.83 -24.05
C GLU A 104 -51.03 40.89 -23.65
N VAL A 105 -51.33 40.86 -22.35
CA VAL A 105 -52.72 40.90 -21.84
C VAL A 105 -53.28 42.34 -21.83
N ARG A 106 -52.46 43.34 -22.14
CA ARG A 106 -52.81 44.76 -22.08
C ARG A 106 -53.06 45.36 -23.46
#